data_AF-A0A453S4C9-F1
#
_entry.id   AF-A0A453S4C9-F1
#
_cell.length_a   1.000
_cell.length_b   1.000
_cell.length_c   1.000
_cell.angle_alpha   90.00
_cell.angle_beta   90.00
_cell.angle_gamma   90.00
#
_symmetry.space_group_name_H-M   'P 1'
#
loop_
_entity.id
_entity.type
_entity.pdbx_description
1 polymer ?
#
loop_
_entity_poly.entity_id
_entity_poly.type
_entity_poly.pdbx_seq_one_letter_code
_entity_poly.pdbx_strand_id
1 'polypeptide(L)'
;MIVSTSLANFQMAPPNNLVPFSMSMHHPGQNSLAANEVLVLDNATQHLLEENNQLLNQISANIETFKLGENMDLFVRTNNNIRTILKRMGETPGVMGQMRPLPEPVNEGQLNSLLQLDRVVASYGDILHNTCMKDEA
;
A
#
# COMPACT_ATOMS: atom_id res chain seq x y z
N MET A 1 12.55 -15.13 -35.48
CA MET A 1 13.28 -14.56 -34.32
C MET A 1 12.23 -14.24 -33.27
N ILE A 2 12.16 -15.05 -32.22
CA ILE A 2 11.34 -14.75 -31.04
C ILE A 2 12.33 -14.25 -29.99
N VAL A 3 12.24 -12.98 -29.66
CA VAL A 3 13.03 -12.37 -28.58
C VAL A 3 12.31 -12.72 -27.29
N SER A 4 12.84 -13.70 -26.56
CA SER A 4 12.44 -13.95 -25.18
C SER A 4 13.03 -12.83 -24.31
N THR A 5 12.18 -11.98 -23.76
CA THR A 5 12.57 -11.00 -22.75
C THR A 5 12.92 -11.74 -21.45
N SER A 6 14.11 -11.48 -20.93
CA SER A 6 14.65 -12.08 -19.70
C SER A 6 13.76 -11.72 -18.50
N LEU A 7 13.24 -12.74 -17.82
CA LEU A 7 12.61 -12.60 -16.51
C LEU A 7 13.71 -12.20 -15.52
N ALA A 8 13.70 -10.94 -15.09
CA ALA A 8 14.55 -10.50 -13.99
C ALA A 8 14.15 -11.30 -12.74
N ASN A 9 15.01 -12.25 -12.36
CA ASN A 9 14.85 -13.07 -11.18
C ASN A 9 14.98 -12.14 -9.96
N PHE A 10 13.87 -11.71 -9.39
CA PHE A 10 13.88 -11.03 -8.09
C PHE A 10 14.26 -12.07 -7.04
N GLN A 11 15.56 -12.21 -6.82
CA GLN A 11 16.11 -13.03 -5.77
C GLN A 11 15.77 -12.35 -4.44
N MET A 12 14.65 -12.74 -3.84
CA MET A 12 14.38 -12.42 -2.45
C MET A 12 15.49 -13.04 -1.61
N ALA A 13 16.28 -12.19 -0.94
CA ALA A 13 17.27 -12.65 0.02
C ALA A 13 16.56 -13.42 1.16
N PRO A 14 17.16 -14.52 1.67
CA PRO A 14 16.60 -15.28 2.78
C PRO A 14 16.37 -14.37 4.01
N PRO A 15 15.35 -14.62 4.84
CA PRO A 15 14.94 -13.72 5.92
C PRO A 15 15.92 -13.64 7.12
N ASN A 16 17.16 -14.15 6.99
CA ASN A 16 18.09 -14.30 8.11
C ASN A 16 19.13 -13.18 8.26
N ASN A 17 19.06 -12.10 7.47
CA ASN A 17 19.94 -10.94 7.64
C ASN A 17 19.29 -9.83 8.48
N LEU A 18 18.85 -10.17 9.70
CA LEU A 18 18.64 -9.17 10.74
C LEU A 18 19.99 -8.90 11.41
N VAL A 19 20.78 -8.01 10.82
CA VAL A 19 21.87 -7.37 11.56
C VAL A 19 21.19 -6.40 12.53
N PRO A 20 21.33 -6.56 13.86
CA PRO A 20 20.79 -5.57 14.79
C PRO A 20 21.44 -4.23 14.46
N PHE A 21 20.64 -3.18 14.33
CA PHE A 21 21.15 -1.81 14.23
C PHE A 21 21.96 -1.54 15.51
N SER A 22 23.28 -1.62 15.41
CA SER A 22 24.16 -1.33 16.54
C SER A 22 24.24 0.19 16.68
N MET A 23 23.39 0.76 17.53
CA MET A 23 23.52 2.16 17.93
C MET A 23 24.78 2.29 18.78
N SER A 24 25.87 2.75 18.19
CA SER A 24 27.08 3.08 18.93
C SER A 24 26.83 4.33 19.75
N MET A 25 26.46 4.15 21.02
CA MET A 25 26.31 5.23 21.99
C MET A 25 27.70 5.71 22.42
N HIS A 26 28.20 6.76 21.78
CA HIS A 26 29.39 7.45 22.25
C HIS A 26 29.05 8.87 22.71
N HIS A 27 28.74 9.03 23.99
CA HIS A 27 28.88 10.31 24.67
C HIS A 27 29.23 10.09 26.16
N PRO A 28 30.43 10.52 26.60
CA PRO A 28 30.78 10.55 28.01
C PRO A 28 30.14 11.80 28.64
N GLY A 29 29.43 11.62 29.74
CA GLY A 29 29.00 12.72 30.60
C GLY A 29 27.49 12.86 30.73
N GLN A 30 26.99 12.16 31.74
CA GLN A 30 25.96 12.58 32.71
C GLN A 30 24.82 13.48 32.21
N ASN A 31 23.58 12.99 32.36
CA ASN A 31 22.52 13.58 33.21
C ASN A 31 21.14 13.03 32.80
N SER A 32 20.67 12.07 33.60
CA SER A 32 19.27 11.79 33.98
C SER A 32 18.14 11.89 32.94
N LEU A 33 17.55 10.73 32.65
CA LEU A 33 16.21 10.52 32.10
C LEU A 33 16.00 10.94 30.63
N ALA A 34 16.76 10.32 29.73
CA ALA A 34 16.13 9.91 28.48
C ALA A 34 15.08 8.86 28.84
N ALA A 35 13.85 9.32 29.05
CA ALA A 35 12.68 8.45 29.02
C ALA A 35 12.87 7.53 27.83
N ASN A 36 12.73 6.22 28.05
CA ASN A 36 12.52 5.27 26.96
C ASN A 36 11.59 5.97 25.96
N GLU A 37 12.12 6.34 24.78
CA GLU A 37 11.31 6.77 23.65
C GLU A 37 10.56 5.53 23.18
N VAL A 38 9.62 5.06 24.00
CA VAL A 38 8.54 4.21 23.55
C VAL A 38 7.88 5.07 22.50
N LEU A 39 8.09 4.70 21.24
CA LEU A 39 7.40 5.26 20.11
C LEU A 39 5.92 4.91 20.32
N VAL A 40 5.22 5.78 21.06
CA VAL A 40 3.78 5.66 21.29
C VAL A 40 3.14 5.97 19.96
N LEU A 41 3.01 4.93 19.13
CA LEU A 41 2.23 5.00 17.92
C LEU A 41 0.80 5.31 18.35
N ASP A 42 0.25 6.40 17.83
CA ASP A 42 -1.12 6.75 18.17
C ASP A 42 -2.07 5.64 17.69
N ASN A 43 -3.15 5.41 18.45
CA ASN A 43 -4.07 4.30 18.21
C ASN A 43 -4.70 4.32 16.80
N ALA A 44 -4.89 5.51 16.21
CA ALA A 44 -5.45 5.60 14.86
C ALA A 44 -4.42 5.18 13.81
N THR A 45 -3.15 5.56 13.97
CA THR A 45 -2.08 5.09 13.08
C THR A 45 -1.89 3.58 13.21
N GLN A 46 -1.98 3.01 14.42
CA GLN A 46 -1.95 1.56 14.62
C GLN A 46 -3.10 0.85 13.90
N HIS A 47 -4.33 1.37 14.01
CA HIS A 47 -5.50 0.78 13.33
C HIS A 47 -5.36 0.81 11.81
N LEU A 48 -4.85 1.90 11.23
CA LEU A 48 -4.65 2.02 9.78
C LEU A 48 -3.58 1.04 9.26
N LEU A 49 -2.55 0.75 10.06
CA LEU A 49 -1.53 -0.24 9.71
C LEU A 49 -2.10 -1.67 9.74
N GLU A 50 -2.91 -1.99 10.74
CA GLU A 50 -3.60 -3.28 10.84
C GLU A 50 -4.58 -3.47 9.68
N GLU A 51 -5.37 -2.44 9.37
CA GLU A 51 -6.28 -2.48 8.22
C GLU A 51 -5.51 -2.68 6.90
N ASN A 52 -4.38 -1.99 6.70
CA ASN A 52 -3.53 -2.22 5.53
C ASN A 52 -3.02 -3.67 5.45
N ASN A 53 -2.64 -4.28 6.58
CA ASN A 53 -2.23 -5.68 6.60
C ASN A 53 -3.34 -6.60 6.09
N GLN A 54 -4.56 -6.40 6.58
CA GLN A 54 -5.73 -7.17 6.19
C GLN A 54 -6.10 -6.97 4.71
N LEU A 55 -6.11 -5.73 4.23
CA LEU A 55 -6.39 -5.39 2.84
C LEU A 55 -5.35 -6.01 1.89
N LEU A 56 -4.07 -5.95 2.24
CA LEU A 56 -3.00 -6.53 1.43
C LEU A 56 -3.08 -8.07 1.37
N ASN A 57 -3.43 -8.72 2.48
CA ASN A 57 -3.69 -10.17 2.49
C ASN A 57 -4.87 -10.52 1.58
N GLN A 58 -5.94 -9.73 1.62
CA GLN A 58 -7.10 -9.94 0.75
C GLN A 58 -6.74 -9.72 -0.73
N ILE A 59 -5.96 -8.67 -1.04
CA ILE A 59 -5.45 -8.43 -2.39
C ILE A 59 -4.67 -9.63 -2.90
N SER A 60 -3.77 -10.19 -2.07
CA SER A 60 -2.99 -11.38 -2.41
C SER A 60 -3.88 -12.57 -2.72
N ALA A 61 -4.86 -12.87 -1.84
CA ALA A 61 -5.79 -13.97 -2.03
C ALA A 61 -6.64 -13.81 -3.32
N ASN A 62 -7.06 -12.60 -3.63
CA ASN A 62 -7.80 -12.30 -4.86
C ASN A 62 -6.94 -12.46 -6.12
N ILE A 63 -5.64 -12.15 -6.05
CA ILE A 63 -4.71 -12.41 -7.16
C ILE A 63 -4.58 -13.92 -7.39
N GLU A 64 -4.39 -14.70 -6.32
CA GLU A 64 -4.29 -16.17 -6.38
C GLU A 64 -5.55 -16.84 -6.95
N THR A 65 -6.71 -16.21 -6.74
CA THR A 65 -8.01 -16.71 -7.19
C THR A 65 -8.53 -16.03 -8.47
N PHE A 66 -7.68 -15.25 -9.16
CA PHE A 66 -8.01 -14.54 -10.41
C PHE A 66 -9.19 -13.55 -10.30
N LYS A 67 -9.44 -13.02 -9.11
CA LYS A 67 -10.51 -12.05 -8.80
C LYS A 67 -9.99 -10.60 -8.80
N LEU A 68 -9.28 -10.21 -9.86
CA LEU A 68 -8.60 -8.91 -9.90
C LEU A 68 -9.55 -7.70 -9.80
N GLY A 69 -10.78 -7.80 -10.32
CA GLY A 69 -11.79 -6.74 -10.20
C GLY A 69 -12.16 -6.44 -8.74
N GLU A 70 -12.11 -7.44 -7.86
CA GLU A 70 -12.39 -7.26 -6.43
C GLU A 70 -11.28 -6.48 -5.71
N ASN A 71 -10.08 -6.34 -6.30
CA ASN A 71 -8.97 -5.60 -5.70
C ASN A 71 -9.04 -4.09 -5.88
N MET A 72 -9.93 -3.61 -6.74
CA MET A 72 -9.92 -2.22 -7.13
C MET A 72 -10.24 -1.27 -5.96
N ASP A 73 -11.29 -1.57 -5.17
CA ASP A 73 -11.60 -0.83 -3.93
C ASP A 73 -10.49 -1.01 -2.86
N LEU A 74 -9.93 -2.22 -2.77
CA LEU A 74 -8.90 -2.56 -1.78
C LEU A 74 -7.62 -1.74 -2.00
N PHE A 75 -7.20 -1.56 -3.26
CA PHE A 75 -6.06 -0.72 -3.61
C PHE A 75 -6.31 0.74 -3.25
N VAL A 76 -7.49 1.27 -3.56
CA VAL A 76 -7.88 2.65 -3.21
C VAL A 76 -7.86 2.84 -1.70
N ARG A 77 -8.44 1.89 -0.94
CA ARG A 77 -8.48 1.97 0.52
C ARG A 77 -7.08 1.89 1.14
N THR A 78 -6.26 0.95 0.68
CA THR A 78 -4.86 0.83 1.12
C THR A 78 -4.09 2.13 0.87
N ASN A 79 -4.27 2.73 -0.31
CA ASN A 79 -3.64 4.00 -0.66
C ASN A 79 -4.10 5.15 0.26
N ASN A 80 -5.41 5.26 0.52
CA ASN A 80 -5.97 6.27 1.41
C ASN A 80 -5.44 6.13 2.84
N ASN A 81 -5.30 4.90 3.33
CA ASN A 81 -4.72 4.61 4.64
C ASN A 81 -3.26 5.05 4.70
N ILE A 82 -2.45 4.73 3.68
CA ILE A 82 -1.05 5.18 3.59
C ILE A 82 -0.96 6.71 3.60
N ARG A 83 -1.77 7.40 2.79
CA ARG A 83 -1.79 8.89 2.77
C ARG A 83 -2.14 9.46 4.15
N THR A 84 -3.10 8.83 4.84
CA THR A 84 -3.53 9.25 6.17
C THR A 84 -2.42 9.05 7.20
N ILE A 85 -1.75 7.90 7.19
CA ILE A 85 -0.59 7.62 8.05
C ILE A 85 0.51 8.66 7.82
N LEU A 86 0.90 8.89 6.56
CA LEU A 86 1.97 9.84 6.22
C LEU A 86 1.64 11.26 6.68
N LYS A 87 0.38 11.68 6.52
CA LYS A 87 -0.09 12.97 7.02
C LYS A 87 0.07 13.07 8.54
N ARG A 88 -0.37 12.05 9.28
CA ARG A 88 -0.26 12.00 10.75
C ARG A 88 1.19 12.00 11.21
N MET A 89 2.06 11.28 10.51
CA MET A 89 3.50 11.26 10.81
C MET A 89 4.14 12.65 10.63
N GLY A 90 3.75 13.40 9.60
CA GLY A 90 4.18 14.78 9.41
C GLY A 90 3.68 15.75 10.48
N GLU A 91 2.53 15.45 11.10
CA GLU A 91 1.95 16.23 12.21
C GLU A 91 2.51 15.81 13.59
N THR A 92 3.26 14.69 13.66
CA THR A 92 3.78 14.15 14.92
C THR A 92 5.03 14.93 15.36
N PRO A 93 5.09 15.43 16.61
CA PRO A 93 6.27 16.10 17.14
C PRO A 93 7.53 15.21 17.13
N GLY A 94 8.71 15.83 17.07
CA GLY A 94 9.99 15.12 17.11
C GLY A 94 10.53 14.77 15.72
N VAL A 95 11.29 13.69 15.62
CA VAL A 95 12.02 13.30 14.39
C VAL A 95 11.06 12.94 13.25
N MET A 96 9.88 12.37 13.54
CA MET A 96 8.89 11.99 12.52
C MET A 96 8.38 13.18 11.72
N GLY A 97 8.02 14.29 12.37
CA GLY A 97 7.60 15.52 11.69
C GLY A 97 8.71 16.24 10.90
N GLN A 98 9.98 15.83 11.08
CA GLN A 98 11.13 16.40 10.38
C GLN A 98 11.54 15.56 9.15
N MET A 99 10.93 14.39 8.94
CA MET A 99 11.24 13.56 7.79
C MET A 99 10.85 14.26 6.49
N ARG A 100 11.73 14.17 5.48
CA ARG A 100 11.43 14.67 4.13
C ARG A 100 10.22 13.90 3.57
N PRO A 101 9.28 14.58 2.88
CA PRO A 101 8.19 13.89 2.18
C PRO A 101 8.74 12.81 1.23
N LEU A 102 8.01 11.70 1.13
CA LEU A 102 8.34 10.63 0.19
C LEU A 102 8.31 11.16 -1.26
N PRO A 103 9.10 10.55 -2.18
CA PRO A 103 9.02 10.84 -3.60
C PRO A 103 7.58 10.72 -4.12
N GLU A 104 7.29 11.56 -5.12
CA GLU A 104 5.99 11.86 -5.75
C GLU A 104 4.79 10.97 -5.33
N PRO A 105 3.70 11.55 -4.80
CA PRO A 105 2.50 10.81 -4.46
C PRO A 105 1.92 10.13 -5.71
N VAL A 106 1.27 8.98 -5.52
CA VAL A 106 0.61 8.23 -6.61
C VAL A 106 -0.34 9.17 -7.36
N ASN A 107 -0.26 9.16 -8.69
CA ASN A 107 -1.08 10.00 -9.56
C ASN A 107 -2.57 9.62 -9.45
N GLU A 108 -3.33 10.43 -8.71
CA GLU A 108 -4.77 10.23 -8.46
C GLU A 108 -5.59 10.25 -9.76
N GLY A 109 -5.17 11.04 -10.76
CA GLY A 109 -5.84 11.10 -12.06
C GLY A 109 -5.74 9.77 -12.83
N GLN A 110 -4.59 9.10 -12.77
CA GLN A 110 -4.39 7.79 -13.38
C GLN A 110 -5.20 6.71 -12.67
N LEU A 111 -5.21 6.71 -11.32
CA LEU A 111 -6.03 5.77 -10.55
C LEU A 111 -7.52 5.97 -10.83
N ASN A 112 -8.01 7.20 -10.76
CA ASN A 112 -9.43 7.51 -11.01
C ASN A 112 -9.86 7.14 -12.43
N SER A 113 -8.97 7.31 -13.42
CA SER A 113 -9.25 6.87 -14.79
C SER A 113 -9.35 5.35 -14.89
N LEU A 114 -8.51 4.60 -14.18
CA LEU A 114 -8.57 3.14 -14.12
C LEU A 114 -9.87 2.65 -13.46
N LEU A 115 -10.29 3.28 -12.35
CA LEU A 115 -11.56 2.99 -11.68
C LEU A 115 -12.77 3.21 -12.59
N GLN A 116 -12.77 4.32 -13.32
CA GLN A 116 -13.85 4.66 -14.23
C GLN A 116 -13.89 3.70 -15.42
N LEU A 117 -12.73 3.26 -15.93
CA LEU A 117 -12.66 2.31 -17.02
C LEU A 117 -13.32 0.97 -16.64
N ASP A 118 -13.01 0.44 -15.46
CA ASP A 118 -13.61 -0.82 -15.00
C ASP A 118 -15.14 -0.72 -14.86
N ARG A 119 -15.63 0.40 -14.32
CA ARG A 119 -17.07 0.66 -14.22
C ARG A 119 -17.76 0.77 -15.57
N VAL A 120 -17.08 1.37 -16.55
CA VAL A 120 -17.58 1.48 -17.93
C VAL A 120 -17.57 0.11 -18.60
N VAL A 121 -16.52 -0.69 -18.45
CA VAL A 121 -16.41 -2.05 -18.99
C VAL A 121 -17.50 -2.96 -18.42
N ALA A 122 -17.74 -2.92 -17.11
CA ALA A 122 -18.85 -3.64 -16.48
C ALA A 122 -20.21 -3.24 -17.10
N SER A 123 -20.44 -1.93 -17.28
CA SER A 123 -21.68 -1.43 -17.89
C SER A 123 -21.86 -1.87 -19.36
N TYR A 124 -20.79 -1.96 -20.15
CA TYR A 124 -20.88 -2.45 -21.54
C TYR A 124 -21.14 -3.96 -21.61
N GLY A 125 -20.60 -4.75 -20.67
CA GLY A 125 -20.91 -6.18 -20.54
C GLY A 125 -22.41 -6.42 -20.30
N ASP A 126 -23.01 -5.62 -19.41
CA ASP A 126 -24.45 -5.69 -19.11
C ASP A 126 -25.33 -5.28 -20.32
N ILE A 127 -24.90 -4.31 -21.12
CA ILE A 127 -25.63 -3.86 -22.31
C ILE A 127 -25.62 -4.97 -23.39
N LEU A 128 -24.48 -5.60 -23.66
CA LEU A 128 -24.40 -6.67 -24.66
C LEU A 128 -25.22 -7.91 -24.27
N HIS A 129 -25.21 -8.29 -22.99
CA HIS A 129 -26.01 -9.42 -22.48
C HIS A 129 -27.53 -9.18 -22.68
N ASN A 130 -27.99 -7.94 -22.48
CA ASN A 130 -29.40 -7.58 -22.68
C ASN A 130 -29.81 -7.42 -24.16
N THR A 131 -28.85 -7.18 -25.06
CA THR A 131 -29.15 -7.03 -26.49
C THR A 131 -29.24 -8.40 -27.18
N CYS A 132 -28.39 -9.36 -26.79
CA CYS A 132 -28.44 -10.74 -27.30
C CYS A 132 -29.78 -11.45 -27.03
N MET A 133 -30.44 -11.16 -25.91
CA MET A 133 -31.73 -11.76 -25.55
C MET A 133 -32.93 -11.12 -26.28
N LYS A 134 -32.72 -10.02 -27.03
CA LYS A 134 -33.78 -9.32 -27.77
C LYS A 134 -33.87 -9.72 -29.24
N ASP A 135 -32.87 -10.43 -29.76
CA ASP A 135 -32.83 -10.91 -31.14
C ASP A 135 -33.34 -12.37 -31.30
N GLU A 136 -33.79 -13.01 -30.21
CA GLU A 136 -34.38 -14.37 -30.18
C GLU A 136 -35.91 -14.40 -29.94
N ALA A 137 -36.63 -13.33 -30.26
CA ALA A 137 -38.10 -13.27 -30.15
C ALA A 137 -38.80 -13.02 -31.49
#